data_AF-A0A9J5ZM22-F1
#
_entry.id   AF-A0A9J5ZM22-F1
#
_cell.length_a   1.000
_cell.length_b   1.000
_cell.length_c   1.000
_cell.angle_alpha   90.00
_cell.angle_beta   90.00
_cell.angle_gamma   90.00
#
_symmetry.space_group_name_H-M   'P 1'
#
loop_
_entity.id
_entity.type
_entity.pdbx_description
1 polymer ?
#
loop_
_entity_poly.entity_id
_entity_poly.type
_entity_poly.pdbx_seq_one_letter_code
_entity_poly.pdbx_strand_id
1 'polypeptide(L)'
;MFQQVLQNHTNEVFIGGSIPGHVVINRDHEAADDNLFRDYFSATPRFNDAIFRHRYRMSRNLFLRIVDAIKDHDTYFEQRSDVLGRFGLSTLQKITVVFRMLALKITARTT
;
A
#
# COMPACT_ATOMS: atom_id res chain seq x y z
N MET A 1 -25.85 23.91 51.68
CA MET A 1 -24.59 24.50 51.20
C MET A 1 -23.86 23.46 50.35
N PHE A 2 -24.44 23.19 49.18
CA PHE A 2 -23.89 22.34 48.13
C PHE A 2 -24.10 23.13 46.85
N GLN A 3 -23.02 23.59 46.23
CA GLN A 3 -22.79 23.36 44.80
C GLN A 3 -21.36 23.79 44.46
N GLN A 4 -20.65 22.84 43.86
CA GLN A 4 -19.28 22.94 43.41
C GLN A 4 -19.13 23.95 42.26
N VAL A 5 -17.96 24.60 42.27
CA VAL A 5 -17.38 25.35 41.17
C VAL A 5 -17.16 24.40 39.99
N LEU A 6 -17.85 24.64 38.86
CA LEU A 6 -17.55 23.99 37.59
C LEU A 6 -16.28 24.61 36.99
N GLN A 7 -15.13 23.99 37.23
CA GLN A 7 -13.90 24.29 36.50
C GLN A 7 -13.84 23.44 35.22
N ASN A 8 -14.00 24.12 34.09
CA ASN A 8 -13.39 23.90 32.78
C ASN A 8 -13.02 22.44 32.42
N HIS A 9 -13.89 21.78 31.65
CA HIS A 9 -13.48 20.64 30.84
C HIS A 9 -12.44 21.12 29.82
N THR A 10 -11.18 20.77 30.08
CA THR A 10 -10.10 20.85 29.10
C THR A 10 -10.48 19.99 27.91
N ASN A 11 -10.72 20.62 26.76
CA ASN A 11 -10.78 19.95 25.47
C ASN A 11 -9.37 19.40 25.17
N GLU A 12 -9.03 18.25 25.74
CA GLU A 12 -7.84 17.52 25.35
C GLU A 12 -8.08 16.93 23.95
N VAL A 13 -7.39 17.49 22.96
CA VAL A 13 -7.26 16.87 21.65
C VAL A 13 -6.52 15.55 21.86
N PHE A 14 -7.19 14.41 21.64
CA PHE A 14 -6.53 13.11 21.63
C PHE A 14 -5.62 13.04 20.39
N ILE A 15 -4.38 13.47 20.53
CA ILE A 15 -3.35 13.32 19.51
C ILE A 15 -2.96 11.85 19.51
N GLY A 16 -3.41 11.11 18.49
CA GLY A 16 -3.26 9.66 18.37
C GLY A 16 -1.81 9.20 18.49
N GLY A 17 -1.43 8.78 19.68
CA GLY A 17 -0.14 8.19 19.98
C GLY A 17 -0.10 6.68 19.72
N SER A 18 1.04 6.08 20.02
CA SER A 18 1.16 4.62 20.02
C SER A 18 0.20 4.01 21.05
N ILE A 19 -0.53 2.96 20.66
CA ILE A 19 -1.42 2.24 21.57
C ILE A 19 -0.55 1.38 22.50
N PRO A 20 -0.59 1.58 23.84
CA PRO A 20 0.15 0.76 24.77
C PRO A 20 -0.22 -0.72 24.62
N GLY A 21 0.78 -1.60 24.53
CA GLY A 21 0.58 -3.04 24.31
C GLY A 21 0.40 -3.47 22.86
N HIS A 22 0.39 -2.54 21.89
CA HIS A 22 0.36 -2.90 20.47
C HIS A 22 1.71 -3.45 19.99
N VAL A 23 1.71 -4.70 19.54
CA VAL A 23 2.89 -5.37 18.97
C VAL A 23 2.97 -5.10 17.47
N VAL A 24 4.07 -4.49 17.02
CA VAL A 24 4.35 -4.33 15.59
C VAL A 24 4.98 -5.62 15.06
N ILE A 25 4.26 -6.33 14.20
CA ILE A 25 4.74 -7.54 13.53
C ILE A 25 5.46 -7.14 12.24
N ASN A 26 6.69 -7.63 12.05
CA ASN A 26 7.38 -7.51 10.78
C ASN A 26 6.73 -8.45 9.75
N ARG A 27 6.18 -7.88 8.69
CA ARG A 27 5.52 -8.60 7.58
C ARG A 27 6.44 -8.83 6.37
N ASP A 28 7.71 -8.45 6.49
CA ASP A 28 8.74 -8.64 5.47
C ASP A 28 8.35 -8.05 4.10
N HIS A 29 8.00 -6.75 4.12
CA HIS A 29 7.56 -6.03 2.93
C HIS A 29 8.63 -5.98 1.83
N GLU A 30 9.90 -5.96 2.21
CA GLU A 30 11.03 -5.94 1.27
C GLU A 30 11.11 -7.26 0.50
N ALA A 31 11.12 -8.41 1.21
CA ALA A 31 11.12 -9.70 0.53
C ALA A 31 9.87 -9.90 -0.34
N ALA A 32 8.72 -9.37 0.06
CA ALA A 32 7.52 -9.39 -0.76
C ALA A 32 7.67 -8.57 -2.06
N ASP A 33 8.39 -7.45 -2.03
CA ASP A 33 8.67 -6.62 -3.21
C ASP A 33 9.65 -7.32 -4.15
N ASP A 34 10.73 -7.87 -3.62
CA ASP A 34 11.72 -8.64 -4.38
C ASP A 34 11.07 -9.82 -5.10
N ASN A 35 10.18 -10.54 -4.40
CA ASN A 35 9.42 -11.63 -4.98
C ASN A 35 8.51 -11.14 -6.11
N LEU A 36 7.80 -10.03 -5.91
CA LEU A 36 6.92 -9.44 -6.92
C LEU A 36 7.71 -9.02 -8.18
N PHE A 37 8.89 -8.41 -7.99
CA PHE A 37 9.78 -8.03 -9.08
C PHE A 37 10.28 -9.26 -9.83
N ARG A 38 10.83 -10.25 -9.10
CA ARG A 38 11.33 -11.50 -9.69
C ARG A 38 10.26 -12.24 -10.48
N ASP A 39 9.04 -12.24 -9.97
CA ASP A 39 7.92 -12.97 -10.58
C ASP A 39 7.48 -12.39 -11.93
N TYR A 40 7.53 -11.06 -12.09
CA TYR A 40 6.89 -10.40 -13.24
C TYR A 40 7.79 -9.48 -14.07
N PHE A 41 8.76 -8.82 -13.44
CA PHE A 41 9.48 -7.68 -14.01
C PHE A 41 10.98 -7.89 -14.15
N SER A 42 11.52 -8.99 -13.61
CA SER A 42 12.92 -9.36 -13.84
C SER A 42 13.19 -9.70 -15.31
N ALA A 43 14.47 -9.72 -15.71
CA ALA A 43 14.87 -10.05 -17.08
C ALA A 43 14.41 -11.45 -17.52
N THR A 44 14.37 -12.40 -16.57
CA THR A 44 13.84 -13.76 -16.74
C THR A 44 12.70 -13.98 -15.75
N PRO A 45 11.50 -13.42 -16.02
CA PRO A 45 10.41 -13.43 -15.05
C PRO A 45 9.90 -14.85 -14.83
N ARG A 46 9.56 -15.18 -13.58
CA ARG A 46 8.98 -16.50 -13.24
C ARG A 46 7.69 -16.77 -14.02
N PHE A 47 6.89 -15.73 -14.25
CA PHE A 47 5.63 -15.83 -14.99
C PHE A 47 5.71 -15.13 -16.34
N ASN A 48 5.16 -15.80 -17.36
CA ASN A 48 5.08 -15.28 -18.71
C ASN A 48 4.01 -14.17 -18.87
N ASP A 49 4.00 -13.53 -20.04
CA ASP A 49 3.06 -12.45 -20.36
C ASP A 49 1.59 -12.88 -20.30
N ALA A 50 1.27 -14.12 -20.62
CA ALA A 50 -0.11 -14.62 -20.60
C ALA A 50 -0.67 -14.63 -19.17
N ILE A 51 0.13 -15.10 -18.20
CA ILE A 51 -0.23 -15.10 -16.78
C ILE A 51 -0.34 -13.66 -16.26
N PHE A 52 0.61 -12.79 -16.64
CA PHE A 52 0.56 -11.37 -16.26
C PHE A 52 -0.74 -10.70 -16.75
N ARG A 53 -1.07 -10.88 -18.04
CA ARG A 53 -2.30 -10.36 -18.65
C ARG A 53 -3.54 -10.94 -18.00
N HIS A 54 -3.55 -12.21 -17.63
CA HIS A 54 -4.70 -12.78 -16.92
C HIS A 54 -4.89 -12.12 -15.55
N ARG A 55 -3.80 -11.85 -14.82
CA ARG A 55 -3.83 -11.25 -13.48
C ARG A 55 -4.20 -9.75 -13.48
N TYR A 56 -3.61 -8.98 -14.38
CA TYR A 56 -3.74 -7.51 -14.39
C TYR A 56 -4.57 -6.96 -15.55
N ARG A 57 -5.03 -7.83 -16.46
CA ARG A 57 -5.85 -7.49 -17.65
C ARG A 57 -5.18 -6.50 -18.61
N MET A 58 -3.85 -6.39 -18.57
CA MET A 58 -3.05 -5.50 -19.41
C MET A 58 -1.65 -6.07 -19.67
N SER A 59 -0.89 -5.47 -20.59
CA SER A 59 0.52 -5.84 -20.82
C SER A 59 1.43 -5.26 -19.73
N ARG A 60 2.61 -5.89 -19.54
CA ARG A 60 3.64 -5.38 -18.62
C ARG A 60 4.10 -3.96 -18.96
N ASN A 61 4.31 -3.68 -20.25
CA ASN A 61 4.72 -2.36 -20.71
C ASN A 61 3.66 -1.29 -20.40
N LEU A 62 2.38 -1.59 -20.58
CA LEU A 62 1.32 -0.64 -20.20
C LEU A 62 1.27 -0.45 -18.69
N PHE A 63 1.39 -1.53 -17.92
CA PHE A 63 1.44 -1.46 -16.46
C PHE A 63 2.57 -0.55 -15.98
N LEU A 64 3.79 -0.72 -16.50
CA LEU A 64 4.95 0.11 -16.14
C LEU A 64 4.75 1.57 -16.50
N ARG A 65 4.20 1.87 -17.68
CA ARG A 65 3.87 3.25 -18.07
C ARG A 65 2.89 3.91 -17.11
N ILE A 66 1.91 3.16 -16.60
CA ILE A 66 0.98 3.68 -15.60
C ILE A 66 1.67 3.85 -14.24
N VAL A 67 2.57 2.92 -13.86
CA VAL A 67 3.38 3.07 -12.66
C VAL A 67 4.16 4.38 -12.69
N ASP A 68 4.86 4.66 -13.79
CA ASP A 68 5.62 5.89 -13.96
C ASP A 68 4.72 7.13 -13.90
N ALA A 69 3.60 7.12 -14.62
CA ALA A 69 2.63 8.23 -14.59
C ALA A 69 2.02 8.49 -13.20
N ILE A 70 1.76 7.43 -12.41
CA ILE A 70 1.26 7.56 -11.04
C ILE A 70 2.32 8.13 -10.11
N LYS A 71 3.58 7.65 -10.23
CA LYS A 71 4.70 8.16 -9.43
C LYS A 71 4.91 9.64 -9.66
N ASP A 72 4.81 10.10 -10.91
CA ASP A 72 4.98 11.50 -11.25
C ASP A 72 3.85 12.39 -10.72
N HIS A 73 2.65 11.84 -10.51
CA HIS A 73 1.47 12.60 -10.11
C HIS A 73 1.22 12.60 -8.59
N ASP A 74 1.53 11.50 -7.88
CA ASP A 74 1.15 11.34 -6.48
C ASP A 74 2.27 10.73 -5.61
N THR A 75 2.78 11.57 -4.72
CA THR A 75 3.84 11.23 -3.78
C THR A 75 3.43 10.16 -2.75
N TYR A 76 2.14 9.85 -2.61
CA TYR A 76 1.66 8.72 -1.80
C TYR A 76 2.24 7.38 -2.28
N PHE A 77 2.44 7.23 -3.59
CA PHE A 77 2.95 5.99 -4.16
C PHE A 77 4.46 5.83 -4.02
N GLU A 78 5.19 6.90 -3.74
CA GLU A 78 6.61 6.81 -3.45
C GLU A 78 6.85 5.96 -2.21
N GLN A 79 7.90 5.13 -2.25
CA GLN A 79 8.36 4.40 -1.08
C GLN A 79 9.15 5.36 -0.20
N ARG A 80 8.81 5.40 1.09
CA ARG A 80 9.47 6.26 2.08
C ARG A 80 9.97 5.40 3.23
N SER A 81 11.09 5.81 3.81
CA SER A 81 11.57 5.28 5.07
C SER A 81 10.89 5.99 6.24
N ASP A 82 10.56 5.26 7.30
CA ASP A 82 10.17 5.87 8.57
C ASP A 82 11.38 6.53 9.27
N VAL A 83 11.15 7.18 10.42
CA VAL A 83 12.21 7.83 11.23
C VAL A 83 13.27 6.82 11.70
N LEU A 84 12.93 5.53 11.73
CA LEU A 84 13.82 4.44 12.12
C LEU A 84 14.51 3.79 10.90
N GLY A 85 14.35 4.37 9.70
CA GLY A 85 14.98 3.89 8.46
C GLY A 85 14.28 2.70 7.81
N ARG A 86 13.10 2.27 8.29
CA ARG A 86 12.38 1.12 7.74
C ARG A 86 11.57 1.53 6.52
N PHE A 87 11.75 0.84 5.41
CA PHE A 87 10.96 1.11 4.21
C PHE A 87 9.53 0.62 4.35
N GLY A 88 8.59 1.49 3.98
CA GLY A 88 7.19 1.11 3.81
C GLY A 88 6.97 0.25 2.56
N LEU A 89 5.70 0.01 2.24
CA LEU A 89 5.32 -0.67 1.00
C LEU A 89 5.90 0.06 -0.23
N SER A 90 6.45 -0.71 -1.17
CA SER A 90 6.98 -0.17 -2.41
C SER A 90 5.86 0.41 -3.28
N THR A 91 6.23 1.28 -4.23
CA THR A 91 5.31 1.76 -5.26
C THR A 91 4.69 0.60 -6.03
N LEU A 92 5.51 -0.39 -6.39
CA LEU A 92 5.08 -1.53 -7.19
C LEU A 92 4.05 -2.37 -6.44
N GLN A 93 4.24 -2.59 -5.13
CA GLN A 93 3.30 -3.29 -4.27
C GLN A 93 1.97 -2.54 -4.17
N LYS A 94 2.00 -1.24 -3.87
CA LYS A 94 0.80 -0.39 -3.77
C LYS A 94 -0.02 -0.45 -5.06
N ILE A 95 0.62 -0.21 -6.20
CA ILE A 95 -0.04 -0.18 -7.51
C ILE A 95 -0.54 -1.56 -7.92
N THR A 96 0.23 -2.61 -7.63
CA THR A 96 -0.18 -4.01 -7.86
C THR A 96 -1.48 -4.34 -7.12
N VAL A 97 -1.61 -3.93 -5.86
CA VAL A 97 -2.83 -4.13 -5.06
C VAL A 97 -4.01 -3.37 -5.68
N VAL A 98 -3.82 -2.10 -6.05
CA VAL A 98 -4.85 -1.27 -6.69
C VAL A 98 -5.35 -1.93 -7.97
N PHE A 99 -4.46 -2.34 -8.87
CA PHE A 99 -4.86 -2.99 -10.13
C PHE A 99 -5.52 -4.34 -9.93
N ARG A 100 -5.09 -5.14 -8.95
CA ARG A 100 -5.80 -6.38 -8.61
C ARG A 100 -7.23 -6.09 -8.15
N MET A 101 -7.42 -5.10 -7.30
CA MET A 101 -8.76 -4.70 -6.85
C MET A 101 -9.63 -4.20 -8.01
N LEU A 102 -9.07 -3.39 -8.92
CA LEU A 102 -9.78 -2.90 -10.10
C LEU A 102 -10.15 -4.04 -11.06
N ALA A 103 -9.20 -4.93 -11.38
CA ALA A 103 -9.42 -6.05 -12.27
C ALA A 103 -10.47 -7.04 -11.72
N LEU A 104 -10.47 -7.27 -10.40
CA LEU A 104 -11.44 -8.17 -9.74
C LEU A 104 -12.83 -7.55 -9.62
N LYS A 105 -12.94 -6.26 -9.26
CA LYS A 105 -14.25 -5.58 -9.11
C LYS A 105 -15.07 -5.58 -10.41
N ILE A 106 -14.41 -5.57 -11.57
CA ILE A 106 -15.08 -5.70 -12.87
C ILE A 106 -15.74 -7.09 -13.03
N THR A 107 -15.17 -8.14 -12.42
CA THR A 107 -15.68 -9.52 -12.50
C THR A 107 -16.82 -9.81 -11.50
N ALA A 108 -16.94 -9.07 -10.40
CA ALA A 108 -18.00 -9.26 -9.40
C ALA A 108 -19.36 -8.65 -9.80
N ARG A 109 -19.43 -7.86 -10.89
CA ARG A 109 -20.66 -7.20 -11.37
C ARG A 109 -21.22 -7.90 -12.62
N THR A 110 -21.53 -9.18 -12.49
CA THR A 110 -22.35 -9.92 -13.45
C THR A 110 -23.15 -10.98 -12.71
N THR A 111 -24.24 -10.57 -12.07
CA THR A 111 -25.47 -11.34 -11.77
C THR A 111 -26.47 -10.39 -11.13
#